data_AF-A0A4Y8Z2Z4-F1
#
_entry.id   AF-A0A4Y8Z2Z4-F1
#
_cell.length_a   1.000
_cell.length_b   1.000
_cell.length_c   1.000
_cell.angle_alpha   90.00
_cell.angle_beta   90.00
_cell.angle_gamma   90.00
#
_symmetry.space_group_name_H-M   'P 1'
#
loop_
_entity.id
_entity.type
_entity.pdbx_description
1 polymer ?
#
loop_
_entity_poly.entity_id
_entity_poly.type
_entity_poly.pdbx_seq_one_letter_code
_entity_poly.pdbx_strand_id
1 'polypeptide(L)'
;MADFSDYQFLREPFEGWILNGYCVTLVADTSAEEFLRLVDAEIWPDRVRGYEEMNLAWPSTSDHYVGVADLPGRWTLVIETAAGHMGISEYVLGPVAAKKHDIVSIYGAEGSGRIDWWTDGILVAHMDVSYLEYDSAWSGADPRRFEDVWNAVVPADLDDGVDSGWVFPQALFAAAENITGTHLSQEVLASSEFTLATVRAILPPAAGEYTRRLRDAGWDARTLHP
;
A
#
# COMPACT_ATOMS: atom_id res chain seq x y z
N MET A 1 -17.61 9.59 2.55
CA MET A 1 -16.37 9.32 3.30
C MET A 1 -16.53 7.91 3.79
N ALA A 2 -15.65 7.02 3.34
CA ALA A 2 -15.67 5.63 3.77
C ALA A 2 -15.20 5.54 5.23
N ASP A 3 -15.62 4.50 5.93
CA ASP A 3 -15.08 4.11 7.23
C ASP A 3 -14.74 2.61 7.25
N PHE A 4 -14.14 2.13 8.35
CA PHE A 4 -13.75 0.72 8.47
C PHE A 4 -14.91 -0.28 8.19
N SER A 5 -16.16 0.09 8.47
CA SER A 5 -17.30 -0.81 8.32
C SER A 5 -17.64 -1.11 6.86
N ASP A 6 -17.30 -0.20 5.93
CA ASP A 6 -17.46 -0.40 4.49
C ASP A 6 -16.55 -1.54 3.96
N TYR A 7 -15.51 -1.89 4.71
CA TYR A 7 -14.53 -2.93 4.37
C TYR A 7 -14.71 -4.23 5.15
N GLN A 8 -15.90 -4.46 5.74
CA GLN A 8 -16.20 -5.70 6.46
C GLN A 8 -16.01 -6.98 5.63
N PHE A 9 -16.17 -6.89 4.30
CA PHE A 9 -15.96 -7.99 3.37
C PHE A 9 -14.51 -8.50 3.33
N LEU A 10 -13.53 -7.77 3.87
CA LEU A 10 -12.15 -8.27 3.98
C LEU A 10 -12.04 -9.53 4.84
N ARG A 11 -13.01 -9.76 5.74
CA ARG A 11 -13.09 -10.98 6.56
C ARG A 11 -13.42 -12.22 5.72
N GLU A 12 -14.27 -12.09 4.72
CA GLU A 12 -14.61 -13.20 3.82
C GLU A 12 -14.93 -12.62 2.44
N PRO A 13 -14.22 -13.02 1.36
CA PRO A 13 -13.34 -14.20 1.26
C PRO A 13 -11.84 -13.91 1.50
N PHE A 14 -11.45 -12.69 1.87
CA PHE A 14 -10.05 -12.27 1.87
C PHE A 14 -9.28 -12.54 3.17
N GLU A 15 -9.83 -13.32 4.12
CA GLU A 15 -9.19 -13.50 5.42
C GLU A 15 -7.77 -14.05 5.31
N GLY A 16 -7.58 -15.06 4.45
CA GLY A 16 -6.25 -15.63 4.21
C GLY A 16 -5.24 -14.61 3.68
N TRP A 17 -5.67 -13.62 2.91
CA TRP A 17 -4.78 -12.55 2.44
C TRP A 17 -4.38 -11.62 3.58
N ILE A 18 -5.36 -11.13 4.34
CA ILE A 18 -5.13 -10.16 5.41
C ILE A 18 -4.30 -10.77 6.53
N LEU A 19 -4.57 -12.03 6.92
CA LEU A 19 -3.85 -12.70 8.01
C LEU A 19 -2.42 -13.13 7.64
N ASN A 20 -2.16 -13.45 6.36
CA ASN A 20 -0.80 -13.77 5.90
C ASN A 20 0.02 -12.52 5.55
N GLY A 21 -0.59 -11.35 5.70
CA GLY A 21 -0.02 -10.06 5.41
C GLY A 21 -0.17 -9.65 3.95
N TYR A 22 -0.43 -8.36 3.77
CA TYR A 22 -0.84 -7.76 2.52
C TYR A 22 -0.09 -6.45 2.29
N CYS A 23 0.04 -6.09 1.01
CA CYS A 23 0.28 -4.72 0.62
C CYS A 23 -0.65 -4.36 -0.54
N VAL A 24 -1.25 -3.18 -0.47
CA VAL A 24 -2.10 -2.61 -1.53
C VAL A 24 -1.58 -1.23 -1.83
N THR A 25 -1.17 -1.00 -3.07
CA THR A 25 -0.71 0.32 -3.53
C THR A 25 -1.59 0.82 -4.65
N LEU A 26 -2.04 2.06 -4.52
CA LEU A 26 -2.74 2.82 -5.54
C LEU A 26 -1.79 3.87 -6.08
N VAL A 27 -1.57 3.88 -7.40
CA VAL A 27 -0.72 4.87 -8.08
C VAL A 27 -1.55 5.63 -9.11
N ALA A 28 -1.63 6.95 -8.99
CA ALA A 28 -2.38 7.78 -9.91
C ALA A 28 -1.59 8.03 -11.21
N ASP A 29 -2.31 8.16 -12.32
CA ASP A 29 -1.78 8.63 -13.59
C ASP A 29 -0.65 7.77 -14.17
N THR A 30 -0.67 6.49 -13.84
CA THR A 30 0.19 5.45 -14.45
C THR A 30 -0.69 4.36 -15.03
N SER A 31 -0.11 3.53 -15.90
CA SER A 31 -0.68 2.22 -16.25
C SER A 31 0.02 1.11 -15.47
N ALA A 32 -0.55 -0.09 -15.48
CA ALA A 32 0.08 -1.30 -14.95
C ALA A 32 1.46 -1.57 -15.58
N GLU A 33 1.55 -1.45 -16.92
CA GLU A 33 2.81 -1.62 -17.65
C GLU A 33 3.85 -0.57 -17.27
N GLU A 34 3.44 0.70 -17.15
CA GLU A 34 4.35 1.78 -16.76
C GLU A 34 4.84 1.61 -15.32
N PHE A 35 3.95 1.26 -14.38
CA PHE A 35 4.32 0.96 -13.00
C PHE A 35 5.37 -0.16 -12.94
N LEU A 36 5.08 -1.30 -13.59
CA LEU A 36 5.97 -2.46 -13.61
C LEU A 36 7.35 -2.11 -14.21
N ARG A 37 7.38 -1.28 -15.25
CA ARG A 37 8.63 -0.77 -15.84
C ARG A 37 9.41 0.13 -14.87
N LEU A 38 8.72 0.98 -14.10
CA LEU A 38 9.37 1.90 -13.15
C LEU A 38 10.02 1.19 -11.97
N VAL A 39 9.47 0.04 -11.56
CA VAL A 39 10.02 -0.79 -10.48
C VAL A 39 10.93 -1.91 -10.97
N ASP A 40 11.29 -1.91 -12.26
CA ASP A 40 12.14 -2.92 -12.91
C ASP A 40 11.63 -4.36 -12.69
N ALA A 41 10.32 -4.55 -12.84
CA ALA A 41 9.67 -5.85 -12.61
C ALA A 41 9.94 -6.85 -13.74
N GLU A 42 10.07 -8.12 -13.37
CA GLU A 42 10.02 -9.24 -14.31
C GLU A 42 8.55 -9.63 -14.54
N ILE A 43 8.01 -9.24 -15.69
CA ILE A 43 6.61 -9.47 -16.05
C ILE A 43 6.42 -10.93 -16.49
N TRP A 44 5.40 -11.56 -15.94
CA TRP A 44 5.01 -12.91 -16.31
C TRP A 44 4.07 -12.90 -17.52
N PRO A 45 4.10 -13.95 -18.37
CA PRO A 45 3.31 -13.97 -19.60
C PRO A 45 1.80 -14.07 -19.35
N ASP A 46 1.41 -14.69 -18.23
CA ASP A 46 0.01 -14.94 -17.91
C ASP A 46 -0.63 -13.75 -17.18
N ARG A 47 -1.89 -13.50 -17.53
CA ARG A 47 -2.79 -12.62 -16.79
C ARG A 47 -3.85 -13.46 -16.11
N VAL A 48 -4.29 -13.01 -14.95
CA VAL A 48 -5.30 -13.70 -14.15
C VAL A 48 -6.43 -12.73 -13.80
N ARG A 49 -7.63 -13.26 -13.58
CA ARG A 49 -8.78 -12.47 -13.21
C ARG A 49 -9.06 -12.65 -11.72
N GLY A 50 -8.98 -11.54 -10.99
CA GLY A 50 -9.26 -11.50 -9.57
C GLY A 50 -8.09 -11.95 -8.70
N TYR A 51 -8.14 -11.50 -7.45
CA TYR A 51 -7.14 -11.79 -6.43
C TYR A 51 -6.96 -13.29 -6.17
N GLU A 52 -8.04 -14.07 -6.20
CA GLU A 52 -7.98 -15.51 -5.89
C GLU A 52 -7.09 -16.27 -6.90
N GLU A 53 -7.27 -16.02 -8.19
CA GLU A 53 -6.43 -16.63 -9.23
C GLU A 53 -4.97 -16.16 -9.13
N MET A 54 -4.75 -14.88 -8.81
CA MET A 54 -3.41 -14.37 -8.51
C MET A 54 -2.76 -15.10 -7.34
N ASN A 55 -3.47 -15.25 -6.22
CA ASN A 55 -2.94 -15.90 -5.03
C ASN A 55 -2.64 -17.40 -5.26
N LEU A 56 -3.40 -18.07 -6.13
CA LEU A 56 -3.14 -19.45 -6.54
C LEU A 56 -1.90 -19.59 -7.45
N ALA A 57 -1.55 -18.55 -8.19
CA ALA A 57 -0.39 -18.51 -9.08
C ALA A 57 0.92 -18.16 -8.35
N TRP A 58 0.89 -18.03 -7.01
CA TRP A 58 2.04 -17.66 -6.19
C TRP A 58 3.28 -18.55 -6.45
N PRO A 59 4.44 -17.99 -6.86
CA PRO A 59 5.71 -18.70 -6.98
C PRO A 59 6.44 -18.92 -5.66
N SER A 60 7.20 -20.01 -5.57
CA SER A 60 8.28 -20.10 -4.57
C SER A 60 9.45 -19.18 -4.98
N THR A 61 9.43 -17.93 -4.53
CA THR A 61 10.45 -16.90 -4.78
C THR A 61 10.77 -16.11 -3.52
N SER A 62 11.96 -15.51 -3.47
CA SER A 62 12.35 -14.54 -2.44
C SER A 62 12.04 -13.09 -2.83
N ASP A 63 11.65 -12.86 -4.09
CA ASP A 63 11.27 -11.55 -4.62
C ASP A 63 9.80 -11.23 -4.28
N HIS A 64 9.42 -9.96 -4.40
CA HIS A 64 8.04 -9.52 -4.21
C HIS A 64 7.18 -10.03 -5.35
N TYR A 65 6.19 -10.88 -5.06
CA TYR A 65 5.21 -11.32 -6.03
C TYR A 65 3.99 -10.39 -6.03
N VAL A 66 3.71 -9.80 -7.19
CA VAL A 66 2.68 -8.77 -7.34
C VAL A 66 1.73 -9.02 -8.49
N GLY A 67 0.50 -8.57 -8.30
CA GLY A 67 -0.50 -8.41 -9.35
C GLY A 67 -0.78 -6.93 -9.54
N VAL A 68 -0.74 -6.48 -10.79
CA VAL A 68 -0.97 -5.07 -11.16
C VAL A 68 -2.13 -4.96 -12.13
N ALA A 69 -3.11 -4.12 -11.81
CA ALA A 69 -4.32 -3.91 -12.60
C ALA A 69 -4.58 -2.42 -12.82
N ASP A 70 -5.06 -2.08 -14.01
CA ASP A 70 -5.58 -0.74 -14.30
C ASP A 70 -7.02 -0.63 -13.77
N LEU A 71 -7.27 0.34 -12.91
CA LEU A 71 -8.61 0.64 -12.41
C LEU A 71 -9.28 1.73 -13.24
N PRO A 72 -10.63 1.77 -13.26
CA PRO A 72 -11.34 2.96 -13.69
C PRO A 72 -10.89 4.19 -12.88
N GLY A 73 -10.80 5.37 -13.52
CA GLY A 73 -10.56 6.63 -12.80
C GLY A 73 -9.10 7.03 -12.59
N ARG A 74 -8.18 6.60 -13.47
CA ARG A 74 -6.75 6.99 -13.53
C ARG A 74 -5.87 6.38 -12.43
N TRP A 75 -6.31 5.34 -11.75
CA TRP A 75 -5.49 4.65 -10.74
C TRP A 75 -5.05 3.29 -11.24
N THR A 76 -3.82 2.91 -10.92
CA THR A 76 -3.31 1.55 -11.02
C THR A 76 -3.28 0.94 -9.64
N LEU A 77 -3.86 -0.25 -9.52
CA LEU A 77 -3.85 -1.08 -8.32
C LEU A 77 -2.68 -2.05 -8.39
N VAL A 78 -1.92 -2.12 -7.30
CA VAL A 78 -0.84 -3.08 -7.10
C VAL A 78 -1.15 -3.84 -5.83
N ILE A 79 -1.24 -5.16 -5.93
CA ILE A 79 -1.39 -6.05 -4.79
C ILE A 79 -0.10 -6.83 -4.63
N GLU A 80 0.44 -6.83 -3.42
CA GLU A 80 1.46 -7.78 -2.98
C GLU A 80 0.83 -8.76 -2.00
N THR A 81 1.26 -10.00 -2.10
CA THR A 81 0.82 -11.08 -1.23
C THR A 81 1.96 -11.45 -0.26
N ALA A 82 1.64 -12.09 0.88
CA ALA A 82 2.54 -12.55 1.96
C ALA A 82 3.63 -11.56 2.41
N ALA A 83 3.19 -10.37 2.79
CA ALA A 83 3.93 -9.45 3.65
C ALA A 83 5.31 -8.97 3.14
N GLY A 84 5.57 -8.91 1.83
CA GLY A 84 6.89 -8.51 1.33
C GLY A 84 7.26 -7.03 1.51
N HIS A 85 6.42 -6.18 2.11
CA HIS A 85 6.70 -4.76 2.38
C HIS A 85 6.99 -3.90 1.13
N MET A 86 6.71 -4.37 -0.09
CA MET A 86 7.11 -3.66 -1.30
C MET A 86 6.48 -2.26 -1.37
N GLY A 87 5.19 -2.15 -1.10
CA GLY A 87 4.49 -0.86 -1.17
C GLY A 87 4.80 0.10 -0.03
N ILE A 88 5.54 -0.32 0.99
CA ILE A 88 6.06 0.59 2.03
C ILE A 88 7.59 0.68 1.99
N SER A 89 8.21 0.12 0.95
CA SER A 89 9.64 0.24 0.72
C SER A 89 9.87 1.47 -0.12
N GLU A 90 10.42 2.52 0.50
CA GLU A 90 10.69 3.76 -0.23
C GLU A 90 11.81 3.59 -1.27
N TYR A 91 12.58 2.49 -1.22
CA TYR A 91 13.50 2.10 -2.29
C TYR A 91 12.77 1.66 -3.56
N VAL A 92 11.63 0.97 -3.42
CA VAL A 92 10.83 0.49 -4.56
C VAL A 92 9.89 1.60 -5.04
N LEU A 93 9.20 2.27 -4.12
CA LEU A 93 8.27 3.34 -4.48
C LEU A 93 8.94 4.69 -4.77
N GLY A 94 10.14 4.94 -4.26
CA GLY A 94 10.86 6.20 -4.48
C GLY A 94 11.04 6.57 -5.96
N PRO A 95 11.50 5.66 -6.84
CA PRO A 95 11.55 5.90 -8.28
C PRO A 95 10.19 6.21 -8.91
N VAL A 96 9.11 5.58 -8.43
CA VAL A 96 7.74 5.85 -8.89
C VAL A 96 7.30 7.24 -8.41
N ALA A 97 7.50 7.55 -7.13
CA ALA A 97 7.19 8.84 -6.53
C ALA A 97 7.96 9.98 -7.24
N ALA A 98 9.22 9.76 -7.63
CA ALA A 98 10.02 10.75 -8.36
C ALA A 98 9.41 11.14 -9.72
N LYS A 99 8.52 10.32 -10.30
CA LYS A 99 7.73 10.67 -11.51
C LYS A 99 6.50 11.53 -11.21
N LYS A 100 6.32 11.95 -9.95
CA LYS A 100 5.28 12.87 -9.48
C LYS A 100 3.86 12.29 -9.50
N HIS A 101 3.74 10.96 -9.51
CA HIS A 101 2.47 10.29 -9.28
C HIS A 101 2.02 10.51 -7.83
N ASP A 102 0.71 10.57 -7.61
CA ASP A 102 0.15 10.37 -6.29
C ASP A 102 0.18 8.88 -5.98
N ILE A 103 0.66 8.52 -4.78
CA ILE A 103 0.76 7.12 -4.36
C ILE A 103 0.17 7.00 -2.97
N VAL A 104 -0.72 6.03 -2.78
CA VAL A 104 -1.17 5.60 -1.47
C VAL A 104 -0.91 4.11 -1.35
N SER A 105 -0.07 3.72 -0.38
CA SER A 105 0.21 2.32 -0.12
C SER A 105 -0.16 1.98 1.30
N ILE A 106 -0.89 0.88 1.48
CA ILE A 106 -1.19 0.29 2.77
C ILE A 106 -0.51 -1.06 2.88
N TYR A 107 -0.02 -1.36 4.06
CA TYR A 107 0.60 -2.62 4.40
C TYR A 107 0.02 -3.12 5.73
N GLY A 108 -0.11 -4.42 5.89
CA GLY A 108 -0.33 -5.01 7.19
C GLY A 108 0.20 -6.43 7.27
N ALA A 109 0.80 -6.79 8.41
CA ALA A 109 1.11 -8.18 8.76
C ALA A 109 1.33 -8.29 10.28
N GLU A 110 1.00 -9.44 10.87
CA GLU A 110 1.34 -9.78 12.27
C GLU A 110 0.91 -8.71 13.32
N GLY A 111 -0.24 -8.05 13.11
CA GLY A 111 -0.72 -6.98 14.01
C GLY A 111 -0.03 -5.63 13.82
N SER A 112 0.82 -5.50 12.81
CA SER A 112 1.32 -4.22 12.30
C SER A 112 0.52 -3.77 11.08
N GLY A 113 0.52 -2.46 10.86
CA GLY A 113 -0.22 -1.80 9.80
C GLY A 113 0.44 -0.47 9.48
N ARG A 114 0.62 -0.17 8.21
CA ARG A 114 1.27 1.05 7.75
C ARG A 114 0.54 1.65 6.58
N ILE A 115 0.70 2.95 6.42
CA ILE A 115 0.28 3.68 5.23
C ILE A 115 1.31 4.73 4.85
N ASP A 116 1.63 4.78 3.57
CA ASP A 116 2.44 5.81 2.94
C ASP A 116 1.57 6.60 1.96
N TRP A 117 1.64 7.93 2.04
CA TRP A 117 0.98 8.83 1.10
C TRP A 117 2.00 9.78 0.48
N TRP A 118 2.16 9.66 -0.84
CA TRP A 118 3.02 10.48 -1.67
C TRP A 118 2.21 11.39 -2.60
N THR A 119 2.71 12.61 -2.81
CA THR A 119 2.16 13.58 -3.78
C THR A 119 3.28 14.39 -4.39
N ASP A 120 3.31 14.53 -5.72
CA ASP A 120 4.35 15.25 -6.48
C ASP A 120 5.80 14.83 -6.10
N GLY A 121 5.98 13.56 -5.73
CA GLY A 121 7.25 12.98 -5.30
C GLY A 121 7.69 13.31 -3.88
N ILE A 122 6.79 13.87 -3.08
CA ILE A 122 6.99 14.16 -1.66
C ILE A 122 6.21 13.15 -0.82
N LEU A 123 6.86 12.51 0.16
CA LEU A 123 6.14 11.73 1.18
C LEU A 123 5.41 12.70 2.10
N VAL A 124 4.10 12.86 1.87
CA VAL A 124 3.24 13.77 2.62
C VAL A 124 3.04 13.23 4.03
N ALA A 125 2.66 11.96 4.13
CA ALA A 125 2.39 11.30 5.40
C ALA A 125 2.82 9.84 5.37
N HIS A 126 3.36 9.40 6.49
CA HIS A 126 3.58 8.00 6.84
C HIS A 126 2.97 7.78 8.21
N MET A 127 2.26 6.67 8.40
CA MET A 127 1.76 6.24 9.69
C MET A 127 2.06 4.75 9.93
N ASP A 128 2.52 4.40 11.13
CA ASP A 128 2.62 3.03 11.63
C ASP A 128 1.65 2.82 12.81
N VAL A 129 0.64 1.96 12.62
CA VAL A 129 -0.40 1.69 13.62
C VAL A 129 0.16 1.02 14.88
N SER A 130 1.34 0.41 14.82
CA SER A 130 1.98 -0.22 15.98
C SER A 130 2.56 0.80 16.96
N TYR A 131 2.56 2.09 16.62
CA TYR A 131 3.15 3.15 17.43
C TYR A 131 2.21 4.34 17.64
N LEU A 132 0.89 4.18 17.48
CA LEU A 132 -0.07 5.30 17.49
C LEU A 132 0.01 6.17 18.74
N GLU A 133 0.41 5.61 19.88
CA GLU A 133 0.60 6.33 21.14
C GLU A 133 1.88 7.20 21.19
N TYR A 134 2.76 7.10 20.18
CA TYR A 134 4.00 7.85 20.08
C TYR A 134 3.95 8.84 18.92
N ASP A 135 4.54 10.02 19.11
CA ASP A 135 4.75 10.99 18.02
C ASP A 135 5.52 10.37 16.83
N SER A 136 6.30 9.32 17.08
CA SER A 136 7.04 8.58 16.05
C SER A 136 6.20 7.68 15.14
N ALA A 137 4.92 7.44 15.45
CA ALA A 137 4.03 6.78 14.51
C ALA A 137 3.91 7.57 13.20
N TRP A 138 4.13 8.88 13.25
CA TRP A 138 3.82 9.80 12.19
C TRP A 138 5.10 10.42 11.62
N SER A 139 5.24 10.41 10.30
CA SER A 139 6.32 11.13 9.62
C SER A 139 5.90 11.61 8.22
N GLY A 140 6.80 12.29 7.52
CA GLY A 140 6.52 12.95 6.24
C GLY A 140 6.54 14.48 6.32
N ALA A 141 6.23 15.13 5.20
CA ALA A 141 6.24 16.58 5.07
C ALA A 141 5.04 17.27 5.75
N ASP A 142 3.88 16.59 5.83
CA ASP A 142 2.65 17.06 6.49
C ASP A 142 1.82 15.89 7.06
N PRO A 143 2.33 15.18 8.09
CA PRO A 143 1.66 14.02 8.66
C PRO A 143 0.29 14.32 9.27
N ARG A 144 0.05 15.56 9.75
CA ARG A 144 -1.22 15.98 10.37
C ARG A 144 -2.38 15.92 9.39
N ARG A 145 -2.11 16.09 8.09
CA ARG A 145 -3.13 15.95 7.06
C ARG A 145 -3.73 14.55 7.01
N PHE A 146 -2.97 13.54 7.43
CA PHE A 146 -3.45 12.16 7.52
C PHE A 146 -4.14 11.85 8.85
N GLU A 147 -3.77 12.53 9.95
CA GLU A 147 -4.39 12.37 11.26
C GLU A 147 -5.91 12.59 11.21
N ASP A 148 -6.37 13.63 10.50
CA ASP A 148 -7.81 13.90 10.31
C ASP A 148 -8.53 12.79 9.54
N VAL A 149 -7.86 12.20 8.54
CA VAL A 149 -8.40 11.06 7.76
C VAL A 149 -8.48 9.82 8.65
N TRP A 150 -7.41 9.52 9.39
CA TRP A 150 -7.34 8.36 10.28
C TRP A 150 -8.43 8.40 11.34
N ASN A 151 -8.58 9.53 12.03
CA ASN A 151 -9.60 9.74 13.06
C ASN A 151 -11.04 9.61 12.53
N ALA A 152 -11.26 9.82 11.23
CA ALA A 152 -12.56 9.68 10.61
C ALA A 152 -12.90 8.24 10.20
N VAL A 153 -11.90 7.38 9.97
CA VAL A 153 -12.10 6.00 9.50
C VAL A 153 -12.07 4.96 10.61
N VAL A 154 -11.42 5.27 11.74
CA VAL A 154 -11.39 4.39 12.91
C VAL A 154 -12.60 4.65 13.81
N PRO A 155 -13.17 3.61 14.45
CA PRO A 155 -14.23 3.82 15.43
C PRO A 155 -13.74 4.62 16.64
N ALA A 156 -14.57 5.55 17.12
CA ALA A 156 -14.24 6.45 18.24
C ALA A 156 -14.02 5.70 19.57
N ASP A 157 -14.68 4.56 19.76
CA ASP A 157 -14.60 3.72 20.96
C ASP A 157 -13.75 2.47 20.71
N LEU A 158 -12.60 2.63 20.06
CA LEU A 158 -11.58 1.58 19.91
C LEU A 158 -10.97 1.26 21.28
N ASP A 159 -11.75 0.56 22.11
CA ASP A 159 -11.35 0.09 23.44
C ASP A 159 -10.61 -1.25 23.34
N ASP A 160 -9.93 -1.66 24.41
CA ASP A 160 -9.04 -2.84 24.51
C ASP A 160 -9.73 -4.20 24.18
N GLY A 161 -11.04 -4.20 23.91
CA GLY A 161 -11.84 -5.39 23.55
C GLY A 161 -12.31 -5.43 22.08
N VAL A 162 -12.01 -4.43 21.27
CA VAL A 162 -12.29 -4.45 19.83
C VAL A 162 -11.28 -5.36 19.13
N ASP A 163 -11.74 -6.17 18.19
CA ASP A 163 -10.90 -7.06 17.37
C ASP A 163 -10.01 -6.22 16.42
N SER A 164 -8.96 -5.63 16.99
CA SER A 164 -7.99 -4.75 16.34
C SER A 164 -7.33 -5.42 15.14
N GLY A 165 -7.29 -6.76 15.12
CA GLY A 165 -6.81 -7.57 14.00
C GLY A 165 -7.55 -7.31 12.68
N TRP A 166 -8.82 -6.89 12.74
CA TRP A 166 -9.61 -6.55 11.55
C TRP A 166 -9.90 -5.07 11.39
N VAL A 167 -10.07 -4.35 12.50
CA VAL A 167 -10.43 -2.93 12.42
C VAL A 167 -9.30 -2.12 11.77
N PHE A 168 -8.04 -2.41 12.06
CA PHE A 168 -6.95 -1.66 11.45
C PHE A 168 -6.80 -1.91 9.95
N PRO A 169 -6.81 -3.15 9.43
CA PRO A 169 -6.87 -3.37 7.99
C PRO A 169 -8.03 -2.64 7.33
N GLN A 170 -9.23 -2.77 7.89
CA GLN A 170 -10.43 -2.13 7.36
C GLN A 170 -10.31 -0.59 7.34
N ALA A 171 -9.79 0.00 8.42
CA ALA A 171 -9.55 1.43 8.50
C ALA A 171 -8.48 1.90 7.52
N LEU A 172 -7.41 1.14 7.29
CA LEU A 172 -6.37 1.45 6.30
C LEU A 172 -6.94 1.49 4.88
N PHE A 173 -7.78 0.52 4.51
CA PHE A 173 -8.47 0.53 3.22
C PHE A 173 -9.42 1.74 3.09
N ALA A 174 -10.20 2.04 4.12
CA ALA A 174 -11.08 3.21 4.14
C ALA A 174 -10.30 4.54 4.05
N ALA A 175 -9.14 4.62 4.71
CA ALA A 175 -8.25 5.76 4.62
C ALA A 175 -7.70 5.93 3.20
N ALA A 176 -7.31 4.83 2.55
CA ALA A 176 -6.86 4.85 1.17
C ALA A 176 -7.96 5.34 0.22
N GLU A 177 -9.22 4.90 0.38
CA GLU A 177 -10.35 5.44 -0.40
C GLU A 177 -10.56 6.93 -0.14
N ASN A 178 -10.54 7.38 1.13
CA ASN A 178 -10.74 8.79 1.44
C ASN A 178 -9.65 9.71 0.88
N ILE A 179 -8.41 9.22 0.75
CA ILE A 179 -7.32 9.97 0.11
C ILE A 179 -7.47 9.97 -1.41
N THR A 180 -7.78 8.82 -2.01
CA THR A 180 -7.69 8.62 -3.47
C THR A 180 -9.00 8.83 -4.22
N GLY A 181 -10.13 8.73 -3.52
CA GLY A 181 -11.47 8.60 -4.10
C GLY A 181 -11.74 7.23 -4.75
N THR A 182 -10.84 6.25 -4.61
CA THR A 182 -10.94 4.95 -5.26
C THR A 182 -11.48 3.89 -4.30
N HIS A 183 -12.71 3.45 -4.56
CA HIS A 183 -13.35 2.39 -3.78
C HIS A 183 -12.86 1.01 -4.22
N LEU A 184 -12.02 0.39 -3.39
CA LEU A 184 -11.55 -1.00 -3.57
C LEU A 184 -12.57 -1.99 -3.04
N SER A 185 -13.66 -2.21 -3.78
CA SER A 185 -14.70 -3.16 -3.40
C SER A 185 -14.27 -4.62 -3.56
N GLN A 186 -15.05 -5.54 -2.96
CA GLN A 186 -14.95 -6.97 -3.24
C GLN A 186 -15.04 -7.28 -4.74
N GLU A 187 -15.92 -6.60 -5.48
CA GLU A 187 -16.08 -6.80 -6.92
C GLU A 187 -14.83 -6.37 -7.68
N VAL A 188 -14.22 -5.23 -7.33
CA VAL A 188 -12.95 -4.77 -7.93
C VAL A 188 -11.87 -5.81 -7.73
N LEU A 189 -11.67 -6.29 -6.49
CA LEU A 189 -10.66 -7.29 -6.18
C LEU A 189 -10.93 -8.65 -6.85
N ALA A 190 -12.19 -9.04 -7.01
CA ALA A 190 -12.56 -10.32 -7.62
C ALA A 190 -12.57 -10.31 -9.15
N SER A 191 -12.70 -9.15 -9.79
CA SER A 191 -12.93 -9.06 -11.24
C SER A 191 -11.84 -8.35 -12.04
N SER A 192 -10.91 -7.65 -11.38
CA SER A 192 -9.78 -6.97 -12.03
C SER A 192 -8.89 -7.97 -12.78
N GLU A 193 -8.40 -7.58 -13.95
CA GLU A 193 -7.41 -8.35 -14.70
C GLU A 193 -6.02 -7.94 -14.23
N PHE A 194 -5.30 -8.84 -13.58
CA PHE A 194 -3.97 -8.60 -13.05
C PHE A 194 -2.90 -9.09 -14.02
N THR A 195 -1.95 -8.20 -14.32
CA THR A 195 -0.64 -8.58 -14.85
C THR A 195 0.23 -9.03 -13.69
N LEU A 196 0.74 -10.26 -13.78
CA LEU A 196 1.59 -10.85 -12.75
C LEU A 196 3.05 -10.47 -12.99
N ALA A 197 3.78 -10.22 -11.91
CA ALA A 197 5.21 -9.93 -12.00
C ALA A 197 5.94 -10.25 -10.69
N THR A 198 7.26 -10.32 -10.78
CA THR A 198 8.14 -10.29 -9.60
C THR A 198 8.96 -9.00 -9.58
N VAL A 199 9.01 -8.33 -8.44
CA VAL A 199 9.86 -7.17 -8.19
C VAL A 199 10.96 -7.61 -7.24
N ARG A 200 12.21 -7.33 -7.62
CA ARG A 200 13.37 -7.79 -6.84
C ARG A 200 13.25 -7.36 -5.38
N ALA A 201 13.35 -8.32 -4.46
CA ALA A 201 13.39 -8.00 -3.05
C ALA A 201 14.70 -7.29 -2.71
N ILE A 202 14.62 -5.99 -2.48
CA ILE A 202 15.74 -5.22 -1.97
C ILE A 202 15.65 -5.31 -0.45
N LEU A 203 16.33 -6.30 0.14
CA LEU A 203 16.62 -6.28 1.58
C LEU A 203 17.48 -5.03 1.82
N PRO A 204 16.96 -3.97 2.47
CA PRO A 204 17.73 -2.73 2.56
C PRO A 204 18.98 -2.97 3.43
N PRO A 205 20.17 -2.45 3.05
CA PRO A 205 21.37 -2.50 3.89
C PRO A 205 21.17 -1.81 5.25
N ALA A 206 20.17 -0.95 5.37
CA ALA A 206 19.39 -0.68 6.57
C ALA A 206 18.18 0.12 6.11
N ALA A 207 16.95 -0.29 6.46
CA ALA A 207 15.75 0.53 6.20
C ALA A 207 15.97 2.00 6.64
N GLY A 208 16.74 2.21 7.71
CA GLY A 208 17.09 3.54 8.19
C GLY A 208 17.95 4.42 7.28
N GLU A 209 18.72 3.90 6.31
CA GLU A 209 19.57 4.77 5.48
C GLU A 209 18.77 5.57 4.44
N TYR A 210 17.85 4.94 3.73
CA TYR A 210 17.02 5.64 2.76
C TYR A 210 16.04 6.58 3.44
N THR A 211 15.32 6.12 4.47
CA THR A 211 14.44 6.99 5.26
C THR A 211 15.23 8.18 5.83
N ARG A 212 16.49 7.99 6.28
CA ARG A 212 17.36 9.11 6.68
C ARG A 212 17.66 10.04 5.51
N ARG A 213 18.08 9.53 4.35
CA ARG A 213 18.38 10.35 3.16
C ARG A 213 17.15 11.12 2.67
N LEU A 214 15.99 10.46 2.68
CA LEU A 214 14.71 11.04 2.32
C LEU A 214 14.34 12.16 3.29
N ARG A 215 14.47 11.93 4.60
CA ARG A 215 14.31 12.98 5.62
C ARG A 215 15.28 14.14 5.45
N ASP A 216 16.56 13.87 5.19
CA ASP A 216 17.59 14.89 4.96
C ASP A 216 17.29 15.72 3.69
N ALA A 217 16.61 15.11 2.72
CA ALA A 217 16.06 15.75 1.53
C ALA A 217 14.70 16.44 1.73
N GLY A 218 14.21 16.54 2.97
CA GLY A 218 12.89 17.14 3.24
C GLY A 218 11.72 16.31 2.70
N TRP A 219 11.89 14.99 2.65
CA TRP A 219 10.93 14.01 2.14
C TRP A 219 10.68 14.04 0.63
N ASP A 220 11.57 14.67 -0.14
CA ASP A 220 11.46 14.80 -1.59
C ASP A 220 12.28 13.71 -2.33
N ALA A 221 11.60 12.69 -2.84
CA ALA A 221 12.23 11.58 -3.56
C ALA A 221 12.89 12.01 -4.88
N ARG A 222 12.47 13.12 -5.48
CA ARG A 222 13.03 13.65 -6.74
C ARG A 222 14.49 14.05 -6.58
N THR A 223 14.90 14.39 -5.36
CA THR A 223 16.30 14.72 -5.06
C THR A 223 17.21 13.50 -4.97
N LEU A 224 16.62 12.31 -4.77
CA LEU A 224 17.34 11.05 -4.63
C LEU A 224 17.43 10.28 -5.96
N HIS A 225 16.51 10.55 -6.89
CA HIS A 225 16.37 9.87 -8.19
C HIS A 225 16.24 10.87 -9.35
N PRO A 226 17.36 11.47 -9.81
CA PRO A 226 17.37 12.47 -10.90
C PRO A 226 17.08 11.88 -12.30
#